data_AF-A0A2N9LPI4-F1
#
_entry.id   AF-A0A2N9LPI4-F1
#
_cell.length_a   1.000
_cell.length_b   1.000
_cell.length_c   1.000
_cell.angle_alpha   90.00
_cell.angle_beta   90.00
_cell.angle_gamma   90.00
#
_symmetry.space_group_name_H-M   'P 1'
#
loop_
_entity.id
_entity.type
_entity.pdbx_description
1 polymer ?
#
loop_
_entity_poly.entity_id
_entity_poly.type
_entity_poly.pdbx_seq_one_letter_code
_entity_poly.pdbx_strand_id
1 'polypeptide(L)' 'MKTYLLLLLTALSPAFGQHAEMNNRGDRVMGFSHEKTTHHFRLYADGGAIEVTANDPRDTASRD' A
#
# COMPACT_ATOMS: atom_id res chain seq x y z
N MET A 1 -45.42 -24.85 -5.49
CA MET A 1 -43.94 -24.80 -5.60
C MET A 1 -43.51 -23.34 -5.70
N LYS A 2 -42.43 -22.96 -5.00
CA LYS A 2 -41.72 -21.67 -5.02
C LYS A 2 -42.32 -20.48 -4.27
N THR A 3 -42.03 -20.43 -2.98
CA THR A 3 -41.89 -19.19 -2.19
C THR A 3 -40.74 -19.36 -1.21
N TYR A 4 -39.52 -19.11 -1.69
CA TYR A 4 -38.35 -18.87 -0.83
C TYR A 4 -37.69 -17.57 -1.29
N LEU A 5 -38.24 -16.46 -0.81
CA LEU A 5 -37.61 -15.15 -0.85
C LEU A 5 -36.88 -15.00 0.49
N LEU A 6 -35.62 -15.45 0.56
CA LEU A 6 -34.77 -15.25 1.73
C LEU A 6 -33.46 -14.59 1.29
N LEU A 7 -33.35 -13.31 1.67
CA LEU A 7 -32.15 -12.53 1.95
C LEU A 7 -30.80 -13.13 1.54
N LEU A 8 -30.12 -12.46 0.59
CA LEU A 8 -28.67 -12.52 0.47
C LEU A 8 -28.15 -11.10 0.18
N LEU A 9 -28.24 -10.25 1.20
CA LEU A 9 -27.56 -8.95 1.25
C LEU A 9 -26.38 -9.03 2.22
N THR A 10 -25.38 -9.87 1.93
CA THR A 10 -24.10 -9.85 2.64
C THR A 10 -22.98 -10.30 1.72
N ALA A 11 -22.27 -9.35 1.10
CA ALA A 11 -20.85 -9.42 0.72
C ALA A 11 -20.50 -8.31 -0.27
N LEU A 12 -20.69 -7.04 0.12
CA LEU A 12 -19.88 -5.97 -0.47
C LEU A 12 -18.70 -5.76 0.48
N SER A 13 -17.66 -6.58 0.33
CA SER A 13 -16.42 -6.48 1.11
C SER A 13 -15.86 -5.05 1.01
N PRO A 14 -15.49 -4.38 2.13
CA PRO A 14 -14.95 -3.03 2.09
C PRO A 14 -13.46 -3.05 1.70
N ALA A 15 -13.13 -3.64 0.55
CA ALA A 15 -11.76 -3.69 0.03
C ALA A 15 -11.15 -2.27 -0.13
N PHE A 16 -12.00 -1.27 -0.40
CA PHE A 16 -11.59 0.13 -0.53
C PHE A 16 -11.11 0.77 0.79
N GLY A 17 -11.75 0.47 1.92
CA GLY A 17 -11.38 1.08 3.21
C GLY A 17 -10.06 0.52 3.77
N GLN A 18 -9.82 -0.77 3.55
CA GLN A 18 -8.65 -1.47 4.08
C GLN A 18 -7.34 -1.01 3.41
N HIS A 19 -7.37 -0.71 2.11
CA HIS A 19 -6.21 -0.18 1.39
C HIS A 19 -5.82 1.22 1.86
N ALA A 20 -6.79 2.12 2.07
CA ALA A 20 -6.51 3.47 2.55
C ALA A 20 -5.83 3.47 3.94
N GLU A 21 -6.29 2.61 4.85
CA GLU A 21 -5.66 2.50 6.16
C GLU A 21 -4.26 1.88 6.10
N MET A 22 -4.04 0.90 5.22
CA MET A 22 -2.72 0.33 4.98
C MET A 22 -1.74 1.41 4.53
N ASN A 23 -2.14 2.25 3.57
CA ASN A 23 -1.31 3.33 3.07
C ASN A 23 -0.98 4.36 4.16
N ASN A 24 -1.99 4.78 4.93
CA ASN A 24 -1.80 5.71 6.04
C ASN A 24 -0.80 5.17 7.09
N ARG A 25 -0.86 3.87 7.39
CA ARG A 25 0.10 3.24 8.31
C ARG A 25 1.50 3.20 7.70
N GLY A 26 1.61 2.85 6.41
CA GLY A 26 2.88 2.82 5.68
C GLY A 26 3.57 4.18 5.70
N ASP A 27 2.84 5.23 5.28
CA ASP A 27 3.35 6.60 5.24
C ASP A 27 3.79 7.08 6.63
N ARG A 28 3.00 6.77 7.67
CA ARG A 28 3.32 7.16 9.04
C ARG A 28 4.61 6.52 9.56
N VAL A 29 4.87 5.27 9.17
CA VAL A 29 6.08 4.55 9.62
C VAL A 29 7.30 4.99 8.82
N MET A 30 7.15 5.21 7.50
CA MET A 30 8.26 5.63 6.65
C MET A 30 8.63 7.11 6.81
N GLY A 31 7.67 7.96 7.18
CA GLY A 31 7.86 9.41 7.30
C GLY A 31 7.67 10.19 5.99
N PHE A 32 7.41 9.48 4.89
CA PHE A 32 7.11 10.04 3.56
C PHE A 32 6.03 9.19 2.88
N SER A 33 5.47 9.69 1.77
CA SER A 33 4.46 8.96 0.99
C SER A 33 5.11 7.80 0.25
N HIS A 34 4.85 6.57 0.68
CA HIS A 34 5.47 5.39 0.07
C HIS A 34 5.04 5.21 -1.40
N GLU A 35 3.83 5.66 -1.77
CA GLU A 35 3.32 5.64 -3.15
C GLU A 35 4.10 6.56 -4.10
N LYS A 36 4.80 7.57 -3.58
CA LYS A 36 5.66 8.48 -4.36
C LYS A 36 7.09 7.97 -4.54
N THR A 37 7.38 6.79 -4.02
CA THR A 37 8.71 6.20 -4.02
C THR A 37 8.71 4.81 -4.62
N THR A 38 9.82 4.44 -5.25
CA THR A 38 10.08 3.08 -5.72
C THR A 38 11.08 2.40 -4.78
N HIS A 39 10.76 1.19 -4.36
CA HIS A 39 11.59 0.38 -3.47
C HIS A 39 12.33 -0.69 -4.28
N HIS A 40 13.66 -0.57 -4.32
CA HIS A 40 14.54 -1.52 -5.00
C HIS A 40 15.11 -2.50 -3.99
N PHE A 41 14.63 -3.73 -4.04
CA PHE A 41 15.15 -4.82 -3.21
C PHE A 41 16.30 -5.48 -3.95
N ARG A 42 17.50 -5.36 -3.41
CA ARG A 42 18.72 -5.91 -4.00
C ARG A 42 19.27 -7.00 -3.10
N LEU A 43 19.60 -8.13 -3.69
CA LEU A 43 20.25 -9.24 -3.02
C LEU A 43 21.70 -9.33 -3.50
N TYR A 44 22.62 -9.38 -2.55
CA TYR A 44 24.06 -9.50 -2.75
C TYR A 44 24.56 -10.81 -2.15
N ALA A 45 25.81 -11.15 -2.45
CA ALA A 45 26.42 -12.38 -1.94
C ALA A 45 26.58 -12.38 -0.40
N ASP A 46 26.68 -11.20 0.21
CA ASP A 46 26.94 -10.96 1.62
C ASP A 46 25.74 -10.38 2.39
N GLY A 47 24.60 -10.16 1.73
CA GLY A 47 23.42 -9.58 2.37
C GLY A 47 22.41 -9.04 1.38
N GLY A 48 21.58 -8.10 1.83
CA GLY A 48 20.61 -7.41 1.00
C GLY A 48 20.51 -5.94 1.34
N ALA A 49 20.09 -5.13 0.37
CA ALA A 49 19.78 -3.73 0.57
C ALA A 49 18.39 -3.41 0.04
N ILE A 50 17.74 -2.44 0.68
CA ILE A 50 16.52 -1.82 0.21
C ILE A 50 16.87 -0.37 -0.07
N GLU A 51 16.83 0.01 -1.34
CA GLU A 51 17.05 1.37 -1.79
C GLU A 51 15.70 2.00 -2.11
N VAL A 52 15.42 3.18 -1.55
CA VAL A 52 14.18 3.92 -1.79
C VAL A 52 14.51 5.14 -2.64
N THR A 53 13.82 5.29 -3.76
CA THR A 53 14.01 6.42 -4.67
C THR A 53 12.70 7.15 -4.89
N ALA A 54 12.68 8.47 -4.76
CA ALA A 54 11.53 9.28 -5.16
C ALA A 54 11.30 9.19 -6.67
N ASN A 55 10.03 9.09 -7.08
CA ASN A 55 9.64 8.99 -8.48
C ASN A 55 9.82 10.34 -9.21
N ASP A 56 9.65 11.45 -8.49
CA ASP A 56 9.96 12.80 -8.99
C ASP A 56 11.30 13.27 -8.39
N PRO A 57 12.31 13.63 -9.21
CA PRO A 57 13.59 14.13 -8.68
C PRO A 57 13.45 15.41 -7.87
N ARG A 58 12.35 16.16 -8.01
CA ARG A 58 12.04 17.39 -7.25
C ARG A 58 11.27 17.13 -5.97
N ASP A 59 10.86 15.90 -5.67
CA ASP A 59 10.22 15.55 -4.41
C ASP A 59 11.27 15.50 -3.29
N THR A 60 11.63 16.66 -2.76
CA THR A 60 12.58 16.78 -1.64
C THR A 60 11.99 16.23 -0.35
N ALA A 61 10.66 16.22 -0.20
CA ALA A 61 9.99 15.72 1.01
C ALA A 61 10.16 14.20 1.21
N SER A 62 10.39 13.45 0.13
CA SER A 62 10.68 12.01 0.18
C SER A 62 12.17 11.68 0.06
N ARG A 63 13.06 12.70 -0.07
CA ARG A 63 14.51 12.52 -0.32
C ARG A 63 15.41 13.07 0.79
N ASP A 64 15.01 14.14 1.45
CA ASP A 64 15.81 14.90 2.43
C ASP A 64 15.27 14.74 3.87
#